data_AF-A0A520CLB1-F1
#
_entry.id   AF-A0A520CLB1-F1
#
_cell.length_a   1.000
_cell.length_b   1.000
_cell.length_c   1.000
_cell.angle_alpha   90.00
_cell.angle_beta   90.00
_cell.angle_gamma   90.00
#
_symmetry.space_group_name_H-M   'P 1'
#
loop_
_entity.id
_entity.type
_entity.pdbx_description
1 polymer ?
#
loop_
_entity_poly.entity_id
_entity_poly.type
_entity_poly.pdbx_seq_one_letter_code
_entity_poly.pdbx_strand_id
1 'polypeptide(L)'
;MAHHINFNEQTGKHSFFSTKEKAWHNLGQIVSDYPTSSEAIKFAGLDYKVLKLPNQHHFPDGKIDISKASYFTYRTDSLEILGDKLGPDYEVVQNTDAFSFFDS
;
A
#
# COMPACT_ATOMS: atom_id res chain seq x y z
N MET A 1 5.12 -15.10 -18.91
CA MET A 1 5.83 -14.26 -17.92
C MET A 1 4.84 -13.91 -16.83
N ALA A 2 5.15 -14.21 -15.58
CA ALA A 2 4.27 -13.90 -14.46
C ALA A 2 4.40 -12.42 -14.12
N HIS A 3 3.30 -11.69 -14.14
CA HIS A 3 3.26 -10.32 -13.68
C HIS A 3 2.91 -10.33 -12.20
N HIS A 4 3.84 -9.93 -11.34
CA HIS A 4 3.59 -9.79 -9.91
C HIS A 4 2.95 -8.42 -9.61
N ILE A 5 1.83 -8.13 -10.28
CA ILE A 5 1.04 -6.92 -10.03
C ILE A 5 0.03 -7.25 -8.94
N ASN A 6 0.03 -6.44 -7.87
CA ASN A 6 -0.91 -6.61 -6.76
C ASN A 6 -2.36 -6.63 -7.27
N PHE A 7 -3.07 -7.72 -6.98
CA PHE A 7 -4.50 -7.85 -7.22
C PHE A 7 -5.24 -7.56 -5.93
N ASN A 8 -6.07 -6.53 -5.94
CA ASN A 8 -6.92 -6.21 -4.81
C ASN A 8 -8.19 -7.07 -4.90
N GLU A 9 -8.31 -8.07 -4.01
CA GLU A 9 -9.46 -8.98 -3.97
C GLU A 9 -10.77 -8.27 -3.61
N GLN A 10 -10.71 -7.15 -2.89
CA GLN A 10 -11.92 -6.40 -2.50
C GLN A 10 -12.50 -5.64 -3.70
N THR A 11 -11.64 -5.03 -4.53
CA THR A 11 -12.09 -4.26 -5.69
C THR A 11 -12.12 -5.07 -6.99
N GLY A 12 -11.53 -6.27 -7.00
CA GLY A 12 -11.38 -7.10 -8.20
C GLY A 12 -10.48 -6.47 -9.28
N LYS A 13 -9.55 -5.60 -8.88
CA LYS A 13 -8.71 -4.82 -9.80
C LYS A 13 -7.23 -5.02 -9.53
N HIS A 14 -6.43 -4.97 -10.58
CA HIS A 14 -4.97 -4.93 -10.47
C HIS A 14 -4.49 -3.49 -10.23
N SER A 15 -3.49 -3.34 -9.38
CA SER A 15 -2.94 -2.05 -8.98
C SER A 15 -1.99 -1.49 -10.05
N PHE A 16 -2.57 -1.11 -11.20
CA PHE A 16 -1.85 -0.59 -12.37
C PHE A 16 -2.79 0.23 -13.26
N PHE A 17 -2.26 1.30 -13.88
CA PHE A 17 -2.93 1.95 -15.00
C PHE A 17 -1.95 2.28 -16.14
N SER A 18 -2.48 2.44 -17.35
CA SER A 18 -1.76 2.94 -18.52
C SER A 18 -2.55 4.03 -19.22
N THR A 19 -1.86 4.95 -19.88
CA THR A 19 -2.49 6.04 -20.64
C THR A 19 -2.50 5.68 -22.12
N LYS A 20 -3.66 5.77 -22.78
CA LYS A 20 -3.92 5.54 -24.22
C LYS A 20 -3.63 4.14 -24.77
N GLU A 21 -2.63 3.45 -24.25
CA GLU A 21 -2.19 2.15 -24.75
C GLU A 21 -2.40 1.05 -23.71
N LYS A 22 -2.67 -0.14 -24.21
CA LYS A 22 -2.81 -1.34 -23.40
C LYS A 22 -1.43 -1.90 -23.07
N ALA A 23 -1.15 -2.07 -21.78
CA ALA A 23 0.07 -2.72 -21.33
C ALA A 23 0.13 -4.18 -21.80
N TRP A 24 1.35 -4.69 -21.97
CA TRP A 24 1.61 -6.04 -22.49
C TRP A 24 1.00 -7.17 -21.63
N HIS A 25 0.74 -6.94 -20.33
CA HIS A 25 0.01 -7.87 -19.45
C HIS A 25 -1.50 -7.93 -19.69
N ASN A 26 -2.08 -6.90 -20.31
CA ASN A 26 -3.53 -6.66 -20.30
C ASN A 26 -4.17 -6.57 -18.89
N LEU A 27 -3.40 -6.22 -17.87
CA LEU A 27 -3.89 -5.99 -16.49
C LEU A 27 -3.93 -4.50 -16.16
N GLY A 28 -4.87 -4.10 -15.29
CA GLY A 28 -5.04 -2.71 -14.83
C GLY A 28 -6.07 -1.92 -15.64
N GLN A 29 -6.09 -0.61 -15.43
CA GLN A 29 -7.03 0.32 -16.10
C GLN A 29 -6.34 1.08 -17.23
N ILE A 30 -7.06 1.35 -18.33
CA ILE A 30 -6.59 2.26 -19.38
C ILE A 30 -7.34 3.59 -19.21
N VAL A 31 -6.59 4.67 -19.06
CA VAL A 31 -7.13 6.04 -19.02
C VAL A 31 -6.82 6.76 -20.34
N SER A 32 -7.72 7.64 -20.76
CA SER A 32 -7.61 8.43 -22.00
C SER A 32 -6.65 9.60 -21.85
N ASP A 33 -6.75 10.28 -20.71
CA ASP A 33 -6.08 11.54 -20.42
C ASP A 33 -4.89 11.33 -19.51
N TYR A 34 -3.95 12.27 -19.52
CA TYR A 34 -2.81 12.25 -18.61
C TYR A 34 -3.24 12.76 -17.24
N PRO A 35 -3.31 11.91 -16.21
CA PRO A 35 -3.74 12.32 -14.89
C PRO A 35 -2.66 13.15 -14.18
N THR A 36 -3.08 13.98 -13.21
CA THR A 36 -2.19 14.51 -12.16
C THR A 36 -1.60 13.36 -11.34
N SER A 37 -0.54 13.61 -10.56
CA SER A 37 0.08 12.56 -9.73
C SER A 37 -0.92 12.00 -8.70
N SER A 38 -1.75 12.87 -8.12
CA SER A 38 -2.85 12.50 -7.23
C SER A 38 -3.88 11.57 -7.89
N GLU A 39 -4.29 11.87 -9.12
CA GLU A 39 -5.22 11.05 -9.88
C GLU A 39 -4.57 9.73 -10.33
N ALA A 40 -3.29 9.76 -10.72
CA ALA A 40 -2.52 8.59 -11.12
C ALA A 40 -2.48 7.54 -10.01
N ILE A 41 -2.20 7.96 -8.76
CA ILE A 41 -2.15 7.08 -7.59
C ILE A 41 -3.51 6.42 -7.34
N LYS A 42 -4.61 7.16 -7.49
CA LYS A 42 -5.98 6.64 -7.35
C LYS A 42 -6.33 5.66 -8.46
N PHE A 43 -6.03 6.00 -9.72
CA PHE A 43 -6.29 5.09 -10.85
C PHE A 43 -5.46 3.81 -10.77
N ALA A 44 -4.24 3.90 -10.21
CA ALA A 44 -3.39 2.76 -9.93
C ALA A 44 -3.87 1.91 -8.73
N GLY A 45 -4.85 2.37 -7.93
CA GLY A 45 -5.23 1.70 -6.68
C GLY A 45 -4.12 1.71 -5.63
N LEU A 46 -3.26 2.72 -5.67
CA LEU A 46 -2.10 2.91 -4.78
C LEU A 46 -2.36 3.97 -3.71
N ASP A 47 -3.59 4.44 -3.56
CA ASP A 47 -4.04 5.43 -2.58
C ASP A 47 -4.41 4.81 -1.22
N TYR A 48 -4.02 3.56 -0.98
CA TYR A 48 -4.23 2.90 0.30
C TYR A 48 -3.41 3.56 1.42
N LYS A 49 -3.95 3.54 2.63
CA LYS A 49 -3.29 4.09 3.81
C LYS A 49 -2.51 3.00 4.54
N VAL A 50 -1.27 3.32 4.90
CA VAL A 50 -0.43 2.45 5.72
C VAL A 50 -0.32 3.03 7.13
N LEU A 51 -0.54 2.20 8.16
CA LEU A 51 -0.42 2.58 9.56
C LEU A 51 0.63 1.72 10.27
N LYS A 52 1.23 2.28 11.32
CA LYS A 52 2.22 1.63 12.19
C LYS A 52 1.60 1.30 13.55
N LEU A 53 1.75 0.06 14.02
CA LEU A 53 1.32 -0.40 15.35
C LEU A 53 2.45 -1.17 16.06
N PRO A 54 2.49 -1.17 17.41
CA PRO A 54 3.46 -1.98 18.14
C PRO A 54 3.14 -3.47 18.03
N ASN A 55 4.18 -4.30 17.98
CA ASN A 55 4.04 -5.74 18.02
C ASN A 55 3.51 -6.22 19.38
N GLN A 56 2.69 -7.27 19.38
CA GLN A 56 2.10 -7.87 20.57
C GLN A 56 2.62 -9.29 20.78
N HIS A 57 3.02 -9.61 22.02
CA HIS A 57 3.48 -10.92 22.43
C HIS A 57 2.43 -11.58 23.32
N HIS A 58 1.90 -12.72 22.86
CA HIS A 58 0.90 -13.49 23.57
C HIS A 58 1.58 -14.60 24.38
N PHE A 59 1.36 -14.61 25.70
CA PHE A 59 1.87 -15.63 26.60
C PHE A 59 0.82 -16.74 26.83
N PRO A 60 1.25 -17.97 27.17
CA PRO A 60 0.33 -19.08 27.42
C PRO A 60 -0.68 -18.86 28.57
N ASP A 61 -0.38 -17.95 29.50
CA ASP A 61 -1.26 -17.57 30.63
C ASP A 61 -2.32 -16.52 30.24
N GLY A 62 -2.36 -16.11 28.97
CA GLY A 62 -3.29 -15.09 28.46
C GLY A 62 -2.79 -13.66 28.64
N LYS A 63 -1.59 -13.44 29.19
CA LYS A 63 -0.97 -12.11 29.24
C LYS A 63 -0.59 -11.66 27.83
N ILE A 64 -0.85 -10.38 27.54
CA ILE A 64 -0.40 -9.72 26.31
C ILE A 64 0.62 -8.66 26.71
N ASP A 65 1.82 -8.73 26.12
CA ASP A 65 2.85 -7.69 26.25
C ASP A 65 2.96 -6.89 24.95
N ILE A 66 2.92 -5.57 25.07
CA ILE A 66 3.01 -4.65 23.94
C ILE A 66 4.45 -4.16 23.84
N SER A 67 5.11 -4.44 22.73
CA SER A 67 6.49 -4.05 22.53
C SER A 67 6.64 -2.53 22.47
N LYS A 68 7.66 -2.01 23.17
CA LYS A 68 8.05 -0.59 23.13
C LYS A 68 9.04 -0.27 22.02
N ALA A 69 9.64 -1.29 21.42
CA ALA A 69 10.76 -1.14 20.49
C ALA A 69 10.52 -1.82 19.13
N SER A 70 9.49 -2.68 19.03
CA SER A 70 9.18 -3.44 17.84
C SER A 70 7.79 -3.08 17.32
N TYR A 71 7.72 -2.75 16.04
CA TYR A 71 6.52 -2.30 15.36
C TYR A 71 6.32 -3.07 14.05
N PHE A 72 5.10 -3.05 13.56
CA PHE A 72 4.74 -3.50 12.24
C PHE A 72 3.91 -2.45 11.51
N THR A 73 3.91 -2.51 10.19
CA THR A 73 3.05 -1.69 9.33
C THR A 73 2.07 -2.55 8.58
N TYR A 74 0.87 -2.02 8.38
CA TYR A 74 -0.19 -2.72 7.65
C TYR A 74 -1.01 -1.75 6.81
N ARG A 75 -1.65 -2.28 5.78
CA ARG A 75 -2.63 -1.54 4.98
C ARG A 75 -3.97 -1.49 5.72
N THR A 76 -4.62 -0.34 5.76
CA THR A 76 -5.91 -0.21 6.45
C THR A 76 -7.08 -0.84 5.71
N ASP A 77 -6.97 -1.01 4.39
CA ASP A 77 -8.03 -1.56 3.54
C ASP A 77 -8.03 -3.09 3.57
N SER A 78 -6.87 -3.73 3.38
CA SER A 78 -6.73 -5.19 3.33
C SER A 78 -6.25 -5.85 4.62
N LEU A 79 -5.77 -5.06 5.60
CA LEU A 79 -5.07 -5.54 6.79
C LEU A 79 -3.79 -6.35 6.49
N GLU A 80 -3.29 -6.26 5.26
CA GLU A 80 -2.04 -6.88 4.84
C GLU A 80 -0.86 -6.24 5.57
N ILE A 81 -0.02 -7.07 6.20
CA ILE A 81 1.22 -6.63 6.85
C ILE A 81 2.28 -6.39 5.79
N LEU A 82 2.85 -5.19 5.76
CA LEU A 82 3.88 -4.78 4.80
C LEU A 82 5.30 -4.83 5.37
N GLY A 83 5.41 -4.78 6.70
CA GLY A 83 6.69 -4.86 7.41
C GLY A 83 6.44 -5.28 8.85
N ASP A 84 7.12 -6.32 9.32
CA ASP A 84 6.88 -6.98 10.60
C ASP A 84 7.95 -6.67 11.67
N LYS A 85 9.09 -6.10 11.26
CA LYS A 85 10.27 -5.86 12.10
C LYS A 85 10.77 -4.43 11.98
N LEU A 86 10.01 -3.49 12.52
CA LEU A 86 10.31 -2.06 12.46
C LEU A 86 10.72 -1.51 13.83
N GLY A 87 11.65 -0.55 13.82
CA GLY A 87 12.06 0.19 15.02
C GLY A 87 11.13 1.36 15.35
N PRO A 88 11.31 1.98 16.54
CA PRO A 88 10.47 3.10 16.99
C PRO A 88 10.54 4.31 16.04
N ASP A 89 11.72 4.59 15.50
CA ASP A 89 12.00 5.76 14.65
C ASP A 89 11.53 5.60 13.19
N TYR A 90 10.96 4.44 12.83
CA TYR A 90 10.44 4.24 11.48
C TYR A 90 9.19 5.08 11.25
N GLU A 91 9.17 5.89 10.19
CA GLU A 91 8.00 6.68 9.80
C GLU A 91 7.44 6.22 8.46
N VAL A 92 6.11 6.17 8.40
CA VAL A 92 5.39 5.80 7.18
C VAL A 92 5.19 7.05 6.34
N VAL A 93 5.71 7.04 5.11
CA VAL A 93 5.41 8.05 4.09
C VAL A 93 4.29 7.51 3.20
N GLN A 94 3.17 8.23 3.10
CA GLN A 94 2.08 7.81 2.22
C GLN A 94 2.42 8.12 0.77
N ASN A 95 1.91 7.31 -0.18
CA ASN A 95 2.11 7.56 -1.60
C ASN A 95 1.64 8.98 -2.00
N THR A 96 0.50 9.42 -1.48
CA THR A 96 -0.01 10.78 -1.72
C THR A 96 0.99 11.87 -1.32
N ASP A 97 1.73 11.66 -0.24
CA ASP A 97 2.72 12.61 0.25
C ASP A 97 4.02 12.51 -0.55
N ALA A 98 4.45 11.27 -0.84
CA ALA A 98 5.67 10.97 -1.59
C ALA A 98 5.66 11.54 -3.02
N PHE A 99 4.49 11.65 -3.64
CA PHE A 99 4.33 12.14 -5.01
C PHE A 99 3.77 13.57 -5.10
N SER A 100 3.43 14.19 -3.97
CA SER A 100 2.82 15.54 -3.93
C SER A 100 3.62 16.62 -4.68
N PHE A 101 4.94 16.46 -4.79
CA PHE A 101 5.83 17.40 -5.47
C PHE A 101 5.66 17.46 -7.00
N PHE A 102 4.96 16.49 -7.61
CA PHE A 102 4.70 16.50 -9.05
C PHE A 102 3.52 17.41 -9.42
N ASP A 103 2.66 17.76 -8.46
CA ASP A 103 1.45 18.56 -8.66
C ASP A 103 1.61 20.03 -8.21
N SER A 104 2.83 20.45 -7.85
CA SER A 104 3.17 21.81 -7.41
C SER A 104 3.70 22.73 -8.51
#